data_AF-A0A9P8JH68-F1
#
_entry.id   AF-A0A9P8JH68-F1
#
_cell.length_a   1.000
_cell.length_b   1.000
_cell.length_c   1.000
_cell.angle_alpha   90.00
_cell.angle_beta   90.00
_cell.angle_gamma   90.00
#
_symmetry.space_group_name_H-M   'P 1'
#
loop_
_entity.id
_entity.type
_entity.pdbx_description
1 polymer ?
#
loop_
_entity_poly.entity_id
_entity_poly.type
_entity_poly.pdbx_seq_one_letter_code
_entity_poly.pdbx_strand_id
1 'polypeptide(L)'
;MAWEHLSVDKPHLVYIILGGFTSLFMLCSSLIKEKLYIGEATVATICGIIFGPHAANLIDPSTWGNEDRITLEFARIVLVVQCFAVGVELPKFYMERHWRSVTLLLIPVMTFGWLVTSLFIWALVPPLNWLDSLCCAACVTATDPVLASSVVGKGKFAQRVPKHLRDLLSAESGCNDGMAFPFIYLAIYIIRYHHHPNEVALEWFCVSILYECVFGAIYGVIIGYIARHAV
;
A
#
# COMPACT_ATOMS: atom_id res chain seq x y z
N MET A 1 -13.38 8.02 -41.40
CA MET A 1 -14.70 8.61 -41.02
C MET A 1 -14.45 9.91 -40.25
N ALA A 2 -15.24 10.97 -40.44
CA ALA A 2 -14.89 12.34 -40.00
C ALA A 2 -14.82 12.57 -38.46
N TRP A 3 -15.09 11.54 -37.66
CA TRP A 3 -15.20 11.64 -36.19
C TRP A 3 -14.46 10.50 -35.47
N GLU A 4 -13.40 9.94 -36.05
CA GLU A 4 -12.64 8.85 -35.43
C GLU A 4 -12.00 9.26 -34.07
N HIS A 5 -11.78 10.55 -33.80
CA HIS A 5 -11.34 11.01 -32.48
C HIS A 5 -12.42 11.00 -31.38
N LEU A 6 -13.70 10.82 -31.74
CA LEU A 6 -14.82 10.68 -30.80
C LEU A 6 -15.17 9.20 -30.53
N SER A 7 -14.43 8.25 -31.11
CA SER A 7 -14.68 6.83 -30.84
C SER A 7 -14.43 6.51 -29.37
N VAL A 8 -15.30 5.68 -28.81
CA VAL A 8 -15.11 5.15 -27.46
C VAL A 8 -13.97 4.15 -27.51
N ASP A 9 -12.79 4.59 -27.11
CA ASP A 9 -11.61 3.76 -26.97
C ASP A 9 -11.52 3.16 -25.56
N LYS A 10 -10.63 2.18 -25.38
CA LYS A 10 -10.43 1.49 -24.09
C LYS A 10 -10.17 2.45 -22.91
N PRO A 11 -9.35 3.53 -23.04
CA PRO A 11 -9.16 4.48 -21.94
C PRO A 11 -10.45 5.19 -21.54
N HIS A 12 -11.32 5.54 -22.51
CA HIS A 12 -12.61 6.15 -22.23
C HIS A 12 -13.52 5.21 -21.42
N LEU A 13 -13.52 3.91 -21.74
CA LEU A 13 -14.22 2.91 -20.94
C LEU A 13 -13.68 2.82 -19.52
N VAL A 14 -12.35 2.82 -19.35
CA VAL A 14 -11.71 2.80 -18.02
C VAL A 14 -12.13 4.02 -17.20
N TYR A 15 -12.13 5.23 -17.78
CA TYR A 15 -12.55 6.44 -17.08
C TYR A 15 -14.04 6.42 -16.69
N ILE A 16 -14.91 5.93 -17.57
CA ILE A 16 -16.34 5.80 -17.29
C ILE A 16 -16.59 4.77 -16.20
N ILE A 17 -15.93 3.61 -16.26
CA ILE A 17 -16.09 2.54 -15.25
C ILE A 17 -15.54 3.01 -13.91
N LEU A 18 -14.33 3.59 -13.87
CA LEU A 18 -13.75 4.12 -12.63
C LEU A 18 -14.60 5.25 -12.06
N GLY A 19 -14.94 6.27 -12.86
CA GLY A 19 -15.75 7.41 -12.41
C GLY A 19 -17.17 7.02 -12.01
N GLY A 20 -17.78 6.09 -12.75
CA GLY A 20 -19.08 5.52 -12.43
C GLY A 20 -19.05 4.70 -11.14
N PHE A 21 -18.05 3.83 -10.98
CA PHE A 21 -17.82 3.06 -9.76
C PHE A 21 -17.59 4.00 -8.58
N THR A 22 -16.68 4.97 -8.65
CA THR A 22 -16.40 5.87 -7.53
C THR A 22 -17.63 6.69 -7.15
N SER A 23 -18.41 7.17 -8.12
CA SER A 23 -19.61 7.95 -7.85
C SER A 23 -20.71 7.11 -7.20
N LEU A 24 -21.01 5.93 -7.78
CA LEU A 24 -22.01 5.01 -7.23
C LEU A 24 -21.59 4.48 -5.86
N PHE A 25 -20.31 4.13 -5.70
CA PHE A 25 -19.76 3.68 -4.45
C PHE A 25 -19.84 4.77 -3.38
N MET A 26 -19.45 6.01 -3.68
CA MET A 26 -19.58 7.13 -2.73
C MET A 26 -21.03 7.39 -2.31
N LEU A 27 -21.98 7.31 -3.25
CA LEU A 27 -23.41 7.47 -2.98
C LEU A 27 -23.96 6.35 -2.07
N CYS A 28 -23.54 5.11 -2.31
CA CYS A 28 -24.00 3.93 -1.56
C CYS A 28 -23.10 3.58 -0.36
N SER A 29 -21.98 4.30 -0.16
CA SER A 29 -20.93 3.98 0.81
C SER A 29 -21.49 3.94 2.23
N SER A 30 -22.41 4.85 2.56
CA SER A 30 -23.07 4.90 3.87
C SER A 30 -23.90 3.64 4.13
N LEU A 31 -24.66 3.16 3.14
CA LEU A 31 -25.46 1.93 3.28
C LEU A 31 -24.56 0.69 3.39
N ILE A 32 -23.53 0.60 2.56
CA ILE A 32 -22.60 -0.53 2.55
C ILE A 32 -21.82 -0.59 3.88
N LYS A 33 -21.26 0.53 4.32
CA LYS A 33 -20.47 0.59 5.56
C LYS A 33 -21.33 0.42 6.80
N GLU A 34 -22.50 1.07 6.86
CA GLU A 34 -23.29 1.10 8.09
C GLU A 34 -24.26 -0.09 8.25
N LYS A 35 -24.73 -0.70 7.16
CA LYS A 35 -25.65 -1.85 7.23
C LYS A 35 -24.99 -3.19 6.92
N LEU A 36 -24.11 -3.24 5.91
CA LEU A 36 -23.50 -4.49 5.45
C LEU A 36 -22.14 -4.78 6.11
N TYR A 37 -21.50 -3.78 6.73
CA TYR A 37 -20.19 -3.90 7.39
C TYR A 37 -19.09 -4.43 6.45
N ILE A 38 -19.21 -4.21 5.14
CA ILE A 38 -18.22 -4.64 4.15
C ILE A 38 -17.19 -3.52 3.93
N GLY A 39 -15.91 -3.88 3.90
CA GLY A 39 -14.81 -2.96 3.61
C GLY A 39 -14.77 -2.52 2.14
N GLU A 40 -14.26 -1.32 1.88
CA GLU A 40 -14.23 -0.73 0.53
C GLU A 40 -13.43 -1.57 -0.46
N ALA A 41 -12.30 -2.12 -0.01
CA ALA A 41 -11.44 -2.97 -0.81
C ALA A 41 -12.17 -4.22 -1.32
N THR A 42 -12.98 -4.87 -0.49
CA THR A 42 -13.73 -6.07 -0.92
C THR A 42 -14.71 -5.73 -2.05
N VAL A 43 -15.42 -4.60 -1.94
CA VAL A 43 -16.36 -4.16 -2.98
C VAL A 43 -15.60 -3.78 -4.26
N ALA A 44 -14.50 -3.03 -4.13
CA ALA A 44 -13.66 -2.65 -5.25
C ALA A 44 -13.07 -3.87 -5.98
N THR A 45 -12.59 -4.88 -5.25
CA THR A 45 -12.09 -6.14 -5.81
C THR A 45 -13.18 -6.90 -6.55
N ILE A 46 -14.39 -7.02 -5.99
CA ILE A 46 -15.52 -7.67 -6.66
C ILE A 46 -15.87 -6.94 -7.95
N CYS A 47 -15.94 -5.60 -7.92
CA CYS A 47 -16.16 -4.81 -9.14
C CYS A 47 -15.05 -5.03 -10.17
N GLY A 48 -13.78 -5.07 -9.74
CA GLY A 48 -12.64 -5.38 -10.60
C GLY A 48 -12.76 -6.76 -11.25
N ILE A 49 -13.22 -7.79 -10.52
CA ILE A 49 -13.45 -9.14 -11.07
C ILE A 49 -14.61 -9.12 -12.08
N ILE A 50 -15.71 -8.43 -11.78
CA ILE A 50 -16.89 -8.34 -12.66
C ILE A 50 -16.55 -7.62 -13.98
N PHE A 51 -15.82 -6.50 -13.91
CA PHE A 51 -15.46 -5.72 -15.09
C PHE A 51 -14.18 -6.20 -15.79
N GLY A 52 -13.42 -7.05 -15.10
CA GLY A 52 -12.18 -7.65 -15.59
C GLY A 52 -12.38 -8.75 -16.63
N PRO A 53 -11.27 -9.38 -17.08
CA PRO A 53 -11.29 -10.35 -18.18
C PRO A 53 -12.09 -11.63 -17.86
N HIS A 54 -12.28 -11.96 -16.59
CA HIS A 54 -12.97 -13.18 -16.15
C HIS A 54 -14.50 -13.12 -16.27
N ALA A 55 -15.09 -11.93 -16.42
CA ALA A 55 -16.54 -11.77 -16.49
C ALA A 55 -16.96 -10.88 -17.67
N ALA A 56 -16.99 -9.55 -17.51
CA ALA A 56 -17.47 -8.64 -18.57
C ALA A 56 -16.40 -8.30 -19.62
N ASN A 57 -15.12 -8.58 -19.33
CA ASN A 57 -13.98 -8.32 -20.21
C ASN A 57 -13.93 -6.89 -20.77
N LEU A 58 -14.30 -5.91 -19.94
CA LEU A 58 -14.27 -4.49 -20.32
C LEU A 58 -12.92 -3.84 -20.01
N ILE A 59 -12.28 -4.29 -18.94
CA ILE A 59 -10.96 -3.83 -18.49
C ILE A 59 -10.03 -5.04 -18.49
N ASP A 60 -9.14 -5.11 -19.47
CA ASP A 60 -8.12 -6.15 -19.54
C ASP A 60 -6.71 -5.53 -19.58
N PRO A 61 -6.01 -5.50 -18.42
CA PRO A 61 -4.65 -4.98 -18.30
C PRO A 61 -3.65 -5.65 -19.25
N SER A 62 -3.87 -6.92 -19.61
CA SER A 62 -2.97 -7.66 -20.50
C SER A 62 -2.92 -7.08 -21.92
N THR A 63 -3.98 -6.38 -22.32
CA THR A 63 -4.08 -5.75 -23.64
C THR A 63 -3.50 -4.34 -23.69
N TRP A 64 -2.95 -3.83 -22.59
CA TRP A 64 -2.42 -2.47 -22.50
C TRP A 64 -0.99 -2.34 -23.07
N GLY A 65 -0.45 -3.41 -23.63
CA GLY A 65 0.90 -3.47 -24.19
C GLY A 65 1.91 -3.84 -23.10
N ASN A 66 2.36 -2.86 -22.32
CA ASN A 66 3.30 -3.11 -21.23
C ASN A 66 2.57 -3.12 -19.88
N GLU A 67 1.92 -4.26 -19.60
CA GLU A 67 1.08 -4.46 -18.42
C GLU A 67 1.82 -4.18 -17.11
N ASP A 68 3.05 -4.68 -16.98
CA ASP A 68 3.88 -4.53 -15.78
C ASP A 68 4.19 -3.07 -15.52
N ARG A 69 4.67 -2.36 -16.55
CA ARG A 69 5.03 -0.95 -16.39
C ARG A 69 3.83 -0.10 -16.03
N ILE A 70 2.69 -0.30 -16.69
CA ILE A 70 1.49 0.50 -16.44
C ILE A 70 0.97 0.23 -15.02
N THR A 71 0.94 -1.05 -14.62
CA THR A 71 0.50 -1.46 -13.28
C THR A 71 1.42 -0.88 -12.19
N LEU A 72 2.74 -0.92 -12.40
CA LEU A 72 3.72 -0.37 -11.46
C LEU A 72 3.61 1.16 -11.31
N GLU A 73 3.44 1.89 -12.42
CA GLU A 73 3.28 3.35 -12.35
C GLU A 73 1.94 3.73 -11.70
N PHE A 74 0.86 2.99 -11.97
CA PHE A 74 -0.42 3.21 -11.31
C PHE A 74 -0.34 2.95 -9.80
N ALA A 75 0.25 1.82 -9.40
CA ALA A 75 0.48 1.48 -8.00
C ALA A 75 1.34 2.54 -7.30
N ARG A 76 2.39 3.05 -7.97
CA ARG A 76 3.24 4.13 -7.44
C ARG A 76 2.44 5.39 -7.14
N ILE A 77 1.58 5.82 -8.06
CA ILE A 77 0.74 7.01 -7.85
C ILE A 77 -0.22 6.79 -6.67
N VAL A 78 -0.86 5.62 -6.62
CA VAL A 78 -1.78 5.26 -5.52
C VAL A 78 -1.07 5.30 -4.16
N LEU A 79 0.11 4.66 -4.06
CA LEU A 79 0.92 4.65 -2.84
C LEU A 79 1.32 6.06 -2.41
N VAL A 80 1.77 6.90 -3.34
CA VAL A 80 2.14 8.30 -3.04
C VAL A 80 0.95 9.08 -2.49
N VAL A 81 -0.21 8.98 -3.13
CA VAL A 81 -1.43 9.68 -2.68
C VAL A 81 -1.89 9.18 -1.32
N GLN A 82 -1.89 7.86 -1.11
CA GLN A 82 -2.33 7.22 0.13
C GLN A 82 -1.41 7.60 1.30
N CYS A 83 -0.10 7.43 1.15
CA CYS A 83 0.89 7.82 2.16
C CYS A 83 0.78 9.32 2.50
N PHE A 84 0.60 10.17 1.49
CA PHE A 84 0.45 11.61 1.70
C PHE A 84 -0.85 11.95 2.47
N ALA A 85 -1.97 11.32 2.10
CA ALA A 85 -3.25 11.52 2.78
C ALA A 85 -3.17 11.16 4.27
N VAL A 86 -2.57 10.01 4.60
CA VAL A 86 -2.37 9.59 6.00
C VAL A 86 -1.50 10.60 6.75
N GLY A 87 -0.41 11.07 6.13
CA GLY A 87 0.47 12.08 6.74
C GLY A 87 -0.25 13.40 7.07
N VAL A 88 -1.19 13.83 6.23
CA VAL A 88 -1.99 15.05 6.43
C VAL A 88 -3.10 14.87 7.48
N GLU A 89 -3.67 13.67 7.59
CA GLU A 89 -4.73 13.36 8.55
C GLU A 89 -4.23 13.25 10.00
N LEU A 90 -2.93 12.94 10.20
CA LEU A 90 -2.35 12.80 11.53
C LEU A 90 -2.33 14.12 12.32
N PRO A 91 -2.54 14.08 13.66
CA PRO A 91 -2.46 15.27 14.49
C PRO A 91 -1.08 15.95 14.45
N LYS A 92 -1.05 17.27 14.65
CA LYS A 92 0.21 18.03 14.75
C LYS A 92 1.12 17.45 15.82
N PHE A 93 2.41 17.30 15.51
CA PHE A 93 3.44 16.76 16.40
C PHE A 93 3.17 15.33 16.91
N TYR A 94 2.30 14.57 16.24
CA TYR A 94 1.96 13.21 16.68
C TYR A 94 3.19 12.29 16.70
N MET A 95 3.97 12.32 15.61
CA MET A 95 5.21 11.54 15.47
C MET A 95 6.25 11.90 16.53
N GLU A 96 6.42 13.18 16.87
CA GLU A 96 7.35 13.59 17.93
C GLU A 96 6.93 13.09 19.31
N ARG A 97 5.61 13.05 19.59
CA ARG A 97 5.10 12.62 20.91
C ARG A 97 5.04 11.09 21.05
N HIS A 98 4.76 10.36 19.97
CA HIS A 98 4.51 8.91 20.01
C HIS A 98 5.54 8.08 19.25
N TRP A 99 6.70 8.65 18.91
CA TRP A 99 7.75 7.97 18.14
C TRP A 99 8.11 6.59 18.73
N ARG A 100 8.18 6.45 20.06
CA ARG A 100 8.49 5.16 20.70
C ARG A 100 7.48 4.07 20.34
N SER A 101 6.19 4.39 20.42
CA SER A 101 5.13 3.43 20.11
C SER A 101 5.15 3.05 18.62
N VAL A 102 5.33 4.04 17.74
CA VAL A 102 5.40 3.83 16.30
C VAL A 102 6.64 2.99 15.94
N THR A 103 7.82 3.31 16.48
CA THR A 103 9.06 2.55 16.27
C THR A 103 8.95 1.11 16.79
N LEU A 104 8.30 0.89 17.94
CA LEU A 104 8.05 -0.46 18.45
C LEU A 104 7.15 -1.29 17.52
N LEU A 105 6.16 -0.66 16.88
CA LEU A 105 5.32 -1.37 15.91
C LEU A 105 6.08 -1.65 14.60
N LEU A 106 6.78 -0.64 14.08
CA LEU A 106 7.44 -0.72 12.76
C LEU A 106 8.72 -1.56 12.74
N ILE A 107 9.44 -1.68 13.86
CA ILE A 107 10.71 -2.42 13.89
C ILE A 107 10.49 -3.83 14.44
N PRO A 108 10.36 -4.05 15.76
CA PRO A 108 10.32 -5.42 16.29
C PRO A 108 9.03 -6.17 15.94
N VAL A 109 7.86 -5.51 16.01
CA VAL A 109 6.58 -6.20 15.73
C VAL A 109 6.47 -6.55 14.26
N MET A 110 6.74 -5.60 13.36
CA MET A 110 6.76 -5.83 11.91
C MET A 110 7.78 -6.91 11.51
N THR A 111 9.00 -6.87 12.06
CA THR A 111 10.04 -7.89 11.78
C THR A 111 9.60 -9.27 12.26
N PHE A 112 9.00 -9.37 13.45
CA PHE A 112 8.51 -10.64 13.95
C PHE A 112 7.35 -11.17 13.10
N GLY A 113 6.41 -10.30 12.74
CA GLY A 113 5.30 -10.63 11.83
C GLY A 113 5.78 -11.13 10.47
N TRP A 114 6.77 -10.48 9.89
CA TRP A 114 7.42 -10.90 8.65
C TRP A 114 8.04 -12.29 8.74
N LEU A 115 8.84 -12.56 9.77
CA LEU A 115 9.48 -13.86 9.97
C LEU A 115 8.45 -14.97 10.19
N VAL A 116 7.47 -14.75 11.05
CA VAL A 116 6.40 -15.73 11.32
C VAL A 116 5.60 -16.01 10.05
N THR A 117 5.23 -14.97 9.30
CA THR A 117 4.49 -15.12 8.03
C THR A 117 5.30 -15.89 7.00
N SER A 118 6.61 -15.65 6.91
CA SER A 118 7.51 -16.40 6.01
C SER A 118 7.53 -17.89 6.32
N LEU A 119 7.51 -18.25 7.61
CA LEU A 119 7.49 -19.65 8.05
C LEU A 119 6.16 -20.33 7.70
N PHE A 120 5.03 -19.62 7.85
CA PHE A 120 3.74 -20.14 7.43
C PHE A 120 3.65 -20.34 5.93
N ILE A 121 4.11 -19.37 5.12
CA ILE A 121 4.14 -19.49 3.65
C ILE A 121 5.02 -20.68 3.25
N TRP A 122 6.21 -20.78 3.83
CA TRP A 122 7.12 -21.89 3.56
C TRP A 122 6.53 -23.26 3.91
N ALA A 123 5.82 -23.36 5.04
CA ALA A 123 5.18 -24.60 5.47
C ALA A 123 3.94 -24.98 4.63
N LEU A 124 3.18 -23.99 4.15
CA LEU A 124 1.91 -24.21 3.44
C LEU A 124 2.05 -24.27 1.92
N VAL A 125 3.16 -23.76 1.36
CA VAL A 125 3.40 -23.71 -0.09
C VAL A 125 4.68 -24.50 -0.41
N PRO A 126 4.60 -25.85 -0.53
CA PRO A 126 5.77 -26.72 -0.71
C PRO A 126 6.72 -26.37 -1.87
N PRO A 127 6.26 -25.79 -3.00
CA PRO A 127 7.16 -25.40 -4.08
C PRO A 127 8.11 -24.24 -3.74
N LEU A 128 7.81 -23.41 -2.73
CA LEU A 128 8.59 -22.24 -2.41
C LEU A 128 9.72 -22.58 -1.44
N ASN A 129 10.93 -22.08 -1.74
CA ASN A 129 11.99 -22.10 -0.75
C ASN A 129 11.71 -21.05 0.35
N TRP A 130 12.47 -21.09 1.45
CA TRP A 130 12.23 -20.14 2.55
C TRP A 130 12.54 -18.68 2.16
N LEU A 131 13.49 -18.43 1.25
CA LEU A 131 13.81 -17.08 0.77
C LEU A 131 12.69 -16.51 -0.12
N ASP A 132 12.10 -17.31 -1.00
CA ASP A 132 10.93 -16.93 -1.79
C ASP A 132 9.76 -16.62 -0.86
N SER A 133 9.58 -17.45 0.17
CA SER A 133 8.57 -17.25 1.22
C SER A 133 8.82 -15.97 2.03
N LEU A 134 10.09 -15.62 2.26
CA LEU A 134 10.52 -14.39 2.91
C LEU A 134 10.21 -13.16 2.05
N CYS A 135 10.42 -13.25 0.74
CA CYS A 135 10.04 -12.22 -0.23
C CYS A 135 8.52 -12.04 -0.27
N CYS A 136 7.75 -13.13 -0.36
CA CYS A 136 6.29 -13.08 -0.32
C CYS A 136 5.76 -12.49 1.00
N ALA A 137 6.35 -12.88 2.13
CA ALA A 137 5.97 -12.35 3.43
C ALA A 137 6.21 -10.84 3.52
N ALA A 138 7.27 -10.33 2.91
CA ALA A 138 7.57 -8.89 2.92
C ALA A 138 6.46 -8.08 2.22
N CYS A 139 5.86 -8.61 1.15
CA CYS A 139 4.73 -7.98 0.46
C CYS A 139 3.44 -7.92 1.29
N VAL A 140 3.27 -8.83 2.26
CA VAL A 140 2.06 -8.94 3.10
C VAL A 140 2.26 -8.28 4.48
N THR A 141 3.50 -7.97 4.85
CA THR A 141 3.84 -7.42 6.16
C THR A 141 3.34 -5.98 6.33
N ALA A 142 3.28 -5.19 5.24
CA ALA A 142 2.69 -3.85 5.28
C ALA A 142 1.17 -3.94 5.52
N THR A 143 0.71 -3.29 6.58
CA THR A 143 -0.69 -3.21 6.99
C THR A 143 -1.35 -1.95 6.40
N ASP A 144 -2.52 -2.11 5.76
CA ASP A 144 -3.20 -1.01 5.05
C ASP A 144 -4.28 -0.33 5.93
N PRO A 145 -4.29 1.02 6.07
CA PRO A 145 -5.27 1.69 6.91
C PRO A 145 -6.67 1.67 6.29
N VAL A 146 -6.78 1.48 4.97
CA VAL A 146 -8.03 1.36 4.20
C VAL A 146 -8.75 0.06 4.54
N LEU A 147 -8.01 -1.06 4.66
CA LEU A 147 -8.58 -2.33 5.13
C LEU A 147 -9.00 -2.23 6.60
N ALA A 148 -8.25 -1.48 7.41
CA ALA A 148 -8.59 -1.17 8.80
C ALA A 148 -9.60 -0.01 8.95
N SER A 149 -10.12 0.57 7.86
CA SER A 149 -10.98 1.77 7.91
C SER A 149 -12.31 1.53 8.63
N SER A 150 -12.74 0.28 8.76
CA SER A 150 -13.86 -0.15 9.62
C SER A 150 -13.59 0.11 11.10
N VAL A 151 -12.33 0.04 11.54
CA VAL A 151 -11.85 0.20 12.92
C VAL A 151 -11.27 1.60 13.15
N VAL A 152 -10.55 2.15 12.17
CA VAL A 152 -9.79 3.41 12.28
C VAL A 152 -10.55 4.61 11.70
N GLY A 153 -11.55 4.38 10.85
CA GLY A 153 -12.27 5.43 10.14
C GLY A 153 -13.27 6.24 10.97
N LYS A 154 -14.28 6.80 10.29
CA LYS A 154 -15.31 7.66 10.90
C LYS A 154 -16.66 6.96 11.11
N GLY A 155 -16.75 5.66 10.80
CA GLY A 155 -17.97 4.86 10.95
C GLY A 155 -18.35 4.62 12.41
N LYS A 156 -19.57 4.11 12.63
CA LYS A 156 -20.12 3.80 13.97
C LYS A 156 -19.25 2.85 14.80
N PHE A 157 -18.52 1.94 14.15
CA PHE A 157 -17.63 1.00 14.85
C PHE A 157 -16.32 1.67 15.28
N ALA A 158 -15.74 2.50 14.43
CA ALA A 158 -14.53 3.25 14.76
C ALA A 158 -14.75 4.27 15.90
N GLN A 159 -15.98 4.75 16.11
CA GLN A 159 -16.32 5.56 17.30
C GLN A 159 -16.19 4.78 18.62
N ARG A 160 -16.20 3.44 18.58
CA ARG A 160 -15.98 2.59 19.76
C ARG A 160 -14.50 2.44 20.10
N VAL A 161 -13.60 2.80 19.18
CA VAL A 161 -12.15 2.72 19.38
C VAL A 161 -11.62 4.08 19.85
N PRO A 162 -10.87 4.13 20.97
CA PRO A 162 -10.25 5.35 21.46
C PRO A 162 -9.47 6.08 20.36
N LYS A 163 -9.60 7.41 20.32
CA LYS A 163 -8.95 8.24 19.29
C LYS A 163 -7.43 8.02 19.23
N HIS A 164 -6.77 7.88 20.39
CA HIS A 164 -5.32 7.65 20.41
C HIS A 164 -4.91 6.35 19.72
N LEU A 165 -5.75 5.30 19.75
CA LEU A 165 -5.45 4.02 19.11
C LEU A 165 -5.64 4.14 17.61
N ARG A 166 -6.68 4.86 17.18
CA ARG A 166 -6.92 5.13 15.76
C ARG A 166 -5.76 5.94 15.17
N ASP A 167 -5.36 7.02 15.83
CA ASP A 167 -4.21 7.84 15.39
C ASP A 167 -2.91 7.03 15.38
N LEU A 168 -2.71 6.10 16.33
CA LEU A 168 -1.52 5.23 16.38
C LEU A 168 -1.50 4.21 15.24
N LEU A 169 -2.64 3.56 14.99
CA LEU A 169 -2.79 2.61 13.89
C LEU A 169 -2.65 3.31 12.55
N SER A 170 -3.23 4.50 12.36
CA SER A 170 -2.99 5.32 11.16
C SER A 170 -1.52 5.69 11.00
N ALA A 171 -0.82 6.05 12.08
CA ALA A 171 0.60 6.40 12.00
C ALA A 171 1.49 5.20 11.65
N GLU A 172 1.23 4.04 12.27
CA GLU A 172 1.91 2.78 11.94
C GLU A 172 1.69 2.40 10.47
N SER A 173 0.44 2.45 10.06
CA SER A 173 -0.03 2.05 8.73
C SER A 173 0.32 3.04 7.61
N GLY A 174 0.72 4.27 7.93
CA GLY A 174 1.30 5.21 6.96
C GLY A 174 2.83 5.12 6.87
N CYS A 175 3.49 4.63 7.91
CA CYS A 175 4.96 4.52 7.94
C CYS A 175 5.46 3.15 7.45
N ASN A 176 4.64 2.12 7.60
CA ASN A 176 4.99 0.75 7.24
C ASN A 176 5.17 0.55 5.73
N ASP A 177 4.46 1.30 4.87
CA ASP A 177 4.59 1.27 3.42
C ASP A 177 6.03 1.60 3.01
N GLY A 178 6.63 2.61 3.65
CA GLY A 178 8.05 2.94 3.49
C GLY A 178 8.97 1.92 4.15
N MET A 179 8.63 1.44 5.35
CA MET A 179 9.44 0.46 6.08
C MET A 179 9.43 -0.94 5.45
N ALA A 180 8.51 -1.25 4.53
CA ALA A 180 8.45 -2.51 3.81
C ALA A 180 9.66 -2.71 2.86
N PHE A 181 10.24 -1.61 2.36
CA PHE A 181 11.37 -1.61 1.44
C PHE A 181 12.56 -2.45 1.97
N PRO A 182 13.08 -2.18 3.18
CA PRO A 182 14.13 -3.00 3.80
C PRO A 182 13.86 -4.50 3.78
N PHE A 183 12.63 -4.94 4.02
CA PHE A 183 12.28 -6.36 4.09
C PHE A 183 12.24 -7.01 2.70
N ILE A 184 11.62 -6.33 1.73
CA ILE A 184 11.51 -6.80 0.35
C ILE A 184 12.91 -6.88 -0.28
N TYR A 185 13.68 -5.79 -0.20
CA TYR A 185 15.00 -5.72 -0.83
C TYR A 185 16.03 -6.62 -0.18
N LEU A 186 15.93 -6.89 1.13
CA LEU A 186 16.80 -7.89 1.77
C LEU A 186 16.59 -9.27 1.13
N ALA A 187 15.33 -9.71 0.99
CA ALA A 187 15.03 -10.98 0.35
C ALA A 187 15.49 -11.00 -1.11
N ILE A 188 15.21 -9.95 -1.88
CA ILE A 188 15.64 -9.83 -3.28
C ILE A 188 17.16 -9.85 -3.43
N TYR A 189 17.91 -9.14 -2.58
CA TYR A 189 19.36 -9.13 -2.66
C TYR A 189 19.99 -10.46 -2.26
N ILE A 190 19.46 -11.14 -1.25
CA ILE A 190 19.92 -12.50 -0.88
C ILE A 190 19.69 -13.47 -2.05
N ILE A 191 18.54 -13.35 -2.74
CA ILE A 191 18.24 -14.14 -3.93
C ILE A 191 19.18 -13.74 -5.08
N ARG A 192 19.39 -12.45 -5.34
CA ARG A 192 20.17 -12.01 -6.50
C ARG A 192 21.66 -12.31 -6.39
N TYR A 193 22.25 -12.08 -5.23
CA TYR A 193 23.71 -12.13 -5.02
C TYR A 193 24.16 -13.46 -4.38
N HIS A 194 23.39 -14.54 -4.54
CA HIS A 194 23.65 -15.89 -3.98
C HIS A 194 25.10 -16.15 -3.53
N HIS A 195 25.32 -16.44 -2.24
CA HIS A 195 26.62 -16.70 -1.63
C HIS A 195 27.62 -15.51 -1.52
N HIS A 196 27.21 -14.27 -1.84
CA HIS A 196 28.00 -13.05 -1.64
C HIS A 196 27.43 -12.16 -0.51
N PRO A 197 27.61 -12.54 0.79
CA PRO A 197 26.99 -11.83 1.91
C PRO A 197 27.48 -10.38 2.05
N ASN A 198 28.71 -10.08 1.62
CA ASN A 198 29.26 -8.73 1.69
C ASN A 198 28.55 -7.78 0.72
N GLU A 199 28.22 -8.25 -0.48
CA GLU A 199 27.49 -7.46 -1.49
C GLU A 199 26.05 -7.23 -1.03
N VAL A 200 25.38 -8.27 -0.50
CA VAL A 200 24.05 -8.15 0.10
C VAL A 200 24.05 -7.12 1.22
N ALA A 201 24.99 -7.21 2.17
CA ALA A 201 25.05 -6.31 3.30
C ALA A 201 25.31 -4.86 2.87
N LEU A 202 26.19 -4.65 1.88
CA LEU A 202 26.51 -3.33 1.35
C LEU A 202 25.30 -2.73 0.62
N GLU A 203 24.70 -3.46 -0.30
CA GLU A 203 23.54 -2.97 -1.08
C GLU A 203 22.34 -2.73 -0.18
N TRP A 204 22.02 -3.68 0.69
CA TRP A 204 20.90 -3.53 1.62
C TRP A 204 21.08 -2.34 2.56
N PHE A 205 22.26 -2.20 3.17
CA PHE A 205 22.50 -1.13 4.13
C PHE A 205 22.66 0.23 3.44
N CYS A 206 23.49 0.33 2.40
CA CYS A 206 23.77 1.60 1.75
C CYS A 206 22.62 2.07 0.85
N VAL A 207 22.01 1.16 0.08
CA VAL A 207 20.94 1.53 -0.86
C VAL A 207 19.60 1.51 -0.14
N SER A 208 19.13 0.37 0.37
CA SER A 208 17.78 0.30 0.92
C SER A 208 17.62 1.10 2.22
N ILE A 209 18.56 0.99 3.17
CA ILE A 209 18.44 1.73 4.44
C ILE A 209 18.86 3.20 4.28
N LEU A 210 20.11 3.48 3.90
CA LEU A 210 20.62 4.85 3.93
C LEU A 210 20.05 5.74 2.80
N TYR A 211 20.00 5.22 1.57
CA TYR A 211 19.57 6.03 0.43
C TYR A 211 18.04 6.06 0.26
N GLU A 212 17.38 4.91 0.21
CA GLU A 212 15.93 4.88 -0.04
C GLU A 212 15.14 5.32 1.20
N CYS A 213 15.44 4.78 2.39
CA CYS A 213 14.68 5.10 3.60
C CYS A 213 15.15 6.40 4.28
N VAL A 214 16.42 6.49 4.68
CA VAL A 214 16.90 7.62 5.49
C VAL A 214 16.96 8.90 4.67
N PHE A 215 17.61 8.89 3.50
CA PHE A 215 17.66 10.07 2.64
C PHE A 215 16.27 10.42 2.09
N GLY A 216 15.44 9.43 1.71
CA GLY A 216 14.05 9.66 1.33
C GLY A 216 13.23 10.36 2.42
N ALA A 217 13.36 9.93 3.68
CA ALA A 217 12.69 10.56 4.82
C ALA A 217 13.19 11.99 5.06
N ILE A 218 14.51 12.22 5.04
CA ILE A 218 15.10 13.57 5.18
C ILE A 218 14.60 14.49 4.06
N TYR A 219 14.63 14.02 2.82
CA TYR A 219 14.16 14.75 1.66
C TYR A 219 12.67 15.11 1.77
N GLY A 220 11.83 14.15 2.18
CA GLY A 220 10.41 14.38 2.45
C GLY A 220 10.16 15.43 3.53
N VAL A 221 10.94 15.40 4.63
CA VAL A 221 10.88 16.41 5.70
C VAL A 221 11.27 17.79 5.18
N ILE A 222 12.34 17.89 4.38
CA ILE A 222 12.78 19.16 3.77
C ILE A 222 11.68 19.74 2.89
N ILE A 223 11.11 18.94 1.98
CA ILE A 223 10.02 19.39 1.10
C ILE A 223 8.82 19.83 1.92
N GLY A 224 8.38 19.02 2.89
CA GLY A 224 7.24 19.34 3.75
C GLY A 224 7.45 20.62 4.55
N TYR A 225 8.67 20.83 5.05
CA TYR A 225 9.04 22.05 5.76
C TYR A 225 9.02 23.27 4.85
N ILE A 226 9.60 23.19 3.65
CA ILE A 226 9.59 24.29 2.67
C ILE A 226 8.15 24.61 2.25
N ALA A 227 7.36 23.60 1.91
CA ALA A 227 5.97 23.76 1.50
C ALA A 227 5.13 24.45 2.58
N ARG A 228 5.37 24.15 3.87
CA ARG A 228 4.70 24.81 4.99
C ARG A 228 5.04 26.30 5.12
N HIS A 229 6.22 26.74 4.71
CA HIS A 229 6.64 28.15 4.81
C HIS A 229 6.37 28.95 3.54
N ALA A 230 6.15 28.27 2.41
CA ALA A 230 5.83 28.89 1.13
C ALA A 230 4.33 29.27 0.99
N VAL A 231 3.45 28.68 1.82
CA VAL A 231 2.01 28.93 1.89
C VAL A 231 1.69 29.72 3.15
#